data_AF-A0A235A7C7-F1
#
_entry.id   AF-A0A235A7C7-F1
#
_cell.length_a   1.000
_cell.length_b   1.000
_cell.length_c   1.000
_cell.angle_alpha   90.00
_cell.angle_beta   90.00
_cell.angle_gamma   90.00
#
_symmetry.space_group_name_H-M   'P 1'
#
loop_
_entity.id
_entity.type
_entity.pdbx_description
1 polymer ?
#
loop_
_entity_poly.entity_id
_entity_poly.type
_entity_poly.pdbx_seq_one_letter_code
_entity_poly.pdbx_strand_id
1 'polypeptide(L)' 'MTMAPVIQISESDLRDRLSSILGSLGLSSYQEFRSRAEANMLEDREWAARDELDSIAYLLGENHLTD' A
#
# COMPACT_ATOMS: atom_id res chain seq x y z
N MET A 1 0.73 -33.98 7.27
CA MET A 1 0.07 -32.70 6.94
C MET A 1 1.11 -31.61 7.09
N THR A 2 1.67 -31.14 5.97
CA THR A 2 2.67 -30.07 5.98
C THR A 2 1.93 -28.75 6.08
N MET A 3 1.96 -28.11 7.26
CA MET A 3 1.42 -26.76 7.45
C MET A 3 2.16 -25.81 6.50
N ALA A 4 1.41 -25.04 5.70
CA ALA A 4 2.00 -23.99 4.88
C ALA A 4 2.72 -22.98 5.80
N PRO A 5 3.91 -22.47 5.41
CA PRO A 5 4.59 -21.47 6.19
C PRO A 5 3.71 -20.22 6.27
N VAL A 6 3.22 -19.92 7.48
CA VAL A 6 2.54 -18.65 7.74
C VAL A 6 3.63 -17.59 7.77
N ILE A 7 3.68 -16.77 6.72
CA ILE A 7 4.58 -15.62 6.69
C ILE A 7 4.04 -14.64 7.73
N GLN A 8 4.73 -14.50 8.85
CA GLN A 8 4.43 -13.46 9.82
C GLN A 8 4.96 -12.13 9.27
N ILE A 9 4.07 -11.37 8.64
CA ILE A 9 4.37 -9.99 8.26
C ILE A 9 4.02 -9.10 9.46
N SER A 10 4.99 -8.33 9.94
CA SER A 10 4.75 -7.38 11.03
C SER A 10 4.18 -6.07 10.48
N GLU A 11 3.45 -5.34 11.31
CA GLU A 11 2.99 -3.98 10.96
C GLU A 11 4.16 -3.08 10.56
N SER A 12 5.32 -3.20 11.23
CA SER A 12 6.52 -2.44 10.92
C SER A 12 7.07 -2.73 9.52
N ASP A 13 7.06 -3.99 9.08
CA ASP A 13 7.48 -4.37 7.73
C ASP A 13 6.55 -3.79 6.66
N LEU A 14 5.24 -3.81 6.92
CA LEU A 14 4.25 -3.19 6.03
C LEU A 14 4.43 -1.68 5.94
N ARG A 15 4.68 -1.00 7.06
CA ARG A 15 4.96 0.46 7.09
C ARG A 15 6.25 0.81 6.35
N ASP A 16 7.30 0.02 6.54
CA ASP A 16 8.58 0.22 5.84
C ASP A 16 8.39 0.03 4.33
N ARG A 17 7.66 -1.02 3.94
CA ARG A 17 7.33 -1.28 2.54
C ARG A 17 6.47 -0.17 1.93
N LEU A 18 5.44 0.29 2.63
CA LEU A 18 4.61 1.42 2.21
C LEU A 18 5.46 2.66 1.97
N SER A 19 6.31 3.01 2.94
CA SER A 19 7.23 4.15 2.87
C SER A 19 8.20 4.02 1.70
N SER A 20 8.73 2.83 1.45
CA SER A 20 9.64 2.55 0.34
C SER A 20 9.00 2.74 -1.03
N ILE A 21 7.76 2.25 -1.22
CA ILE A 21 7.02 2.42 -2.47
C ILE A 21 6.68 3.89 -2.67
N LEU A 22 6.13 4.56 -1.66
CA LEU A 22 5.80 6.00 -1.73
C LEU A 22 7.03 6.85 -2.05
N GLY A 23 8.17 6.58 -1.39
CA GLY A 23 9.43 7.24 -1.67
C GLY A 23 9.92 7.02 -3.10
N SER A 24 9.73 5.83 -3.66
CA SER A 24 10.06 5.52 -5.06
C SER A 24 9.15 6.25 -6.07
N LEU A 25 7.91 6.53 -5.68
CA LEU A 25 6.96 7.32 -6.47
C LEU A 25 7.15 8.83 -6.28
N GLY A 26 7.94 9.26 -5.30
CA GLY A 26 8.12 10.66 -4.92
C GLY A 26 6.92 11.23 -4.17
N LEU A 27 6.14 10.37 -3.50
CA LEU A 27 4.96 10.72 -2.74
C LEU A 27 5.27 10.74 -1.25
N SER A 28 4.66 11.68 -0.52
CA SER A 28 4.92 11.83 0.91
C SER A 28 4.04 10.93 1.78
N SER A 29 2.86 10.56 1.29
CA SER A 29 1.84 9.83 2.06
C SER A 29 0.92 9.00 1.15
N TYR A 30 0.34 7.93 1.69
CA TYR A 30 -0.71 7.16 0.99
C TYR A 30 -1.95 8.00 0.65
N GLN A 31 -2.27 8.99 1.49
CA GLN A 31 -3.39 9.92 1.23
C GLN A 31 -3.15 10.79 -0.03
N GLU A 32 -1.90 11.17 -0.30
CA GLU A 32 -1.53 11.92 -1.50
C GLU A 32 -1.69 11.04 -2.74
N PHE A 33 -1.19 9.79 -2.68
CA PHE A 33 -1.45 8.77 -3.70
C PHE A 33 -2.95 8.60 -3.98
N ARG A 34 -3.77 8.45 -2.93
CA ARG A 34 -5.22 8.28 -3.04
C ARG A 34 -5.89 9.49 -3.71
N SER A 35 -5.51 10.70 -3.29
CA SER A 35 -6.04 11.94 -3.87
C SER A 35 -5.72 12.04 -5.38
N ARG A 36 -4.51 11.64 -5.79
CA ARG A 36 -4.11 11.57 -7.20
C ARG A 36 -4.86 10.47 -7.95
N ALA A 37 -5.12 9.33 -7.32
CA ALA A 37 -5.92 8.24 -7.88
C ALA A 37 -7.37 8.68 -8.15
N GLU A 38 -8.02 9.32 -7.18
CA GLU A 38 -9.38 9.85 -7.30
C GLU A 38 -9.48 10.93 -8.40
N ALA A 39 -8.45 11.75 -8.53
CA ALA A 39 -8.34 12.77 -9.57
C ALA A 39 -7.95 12.22 -10.96
N ASN A 40 -7.71 10.91 -11.11
CA ASN A 40 -7.18 10.28 -12.32
C ASN A 40 -5.85 10.91 -12.79
N MET A 41 -4.99 11.31 -11.85
CA MET A 41 -3.69 11.96 -12.08
C MET A 41 -2.49 11.03 -11.83
N LEU A 42 -2.72 9.72 -11.75
CA LEU A 42 -1.65 8.74 -11.58
C LEU A 42 -0.89 8.53 -12.90
N GLU A 43 0.43 8.51 -12.80
CA GLU A 43 1.35 8.09 -13.84
C GLU A 43 1.39 6.55 -13.98
N ASP A 44 1.90 6.01 -15.09
CA ASP A 44 2.02 4.56 -15.32
C ASP A 44 2.70 3.81 -14.16
N ARG A 45 3.75 4.39 -13.56
CA ARG A 45 4.46 3.80 -12.41
C ARG A 45 3.61 3.77 -11.14
N GLU A 46 2.75 4.77 -10.95
CA GLU A 46 1.84 4.85 -9.80
C GLU A 46 0.68 3.87 -9.98
N TRP A 47 0.18 3.72 -11.22
CA TRP A 47 -0.78 2.68 -11.58
C TRP A 47 -0.25 1.28 -11.34
N ALA A 48 1.01 1.01 -11.70
CA ALA A 48 1.64 -0.28 -11.44
C ALA A 48 1.78 -0.60 -9.95
N ALA A 49 1.98 0.43 -9.11
CA ALA A 49 2.12 0.28 -7.66
C ALA A 49 0.79 0.27 -6.89
N ARG A 50 -0.35 0.57 -7.56
CA ARG A 50 -1.66 0.72 -6.92
C ARG A 50 -2.08 -0.53 -6.14
N ASP A 51 -1.99 -1.69 -6.75
CA ASP A 51 -2.44 -2.96 -6.16
C ASP A 51 -1.65 -3.32 -4.89
N GLU A 52 -0.34 -3.08 -4.92
CA GLU A 52 0.56 -3.31 -3.78
C GLU A 52 0.28 -2.31 -2.65
N LEU A 53 0.12 -1.01 -2.97
CA LEU A 53 -0.21 0.02 -1.99
C LEU A 53 -1.58 -0.21 -1.31
N ASP A 54 -2.59 -0.60 -2.09
CA ASP A 54 -3.93 -0.89 -1.57
C ASP A 54 -3.93 -2.13 -0.67
N SER A 55 -3.21 -3.18 -1.08
CA SER A 55 -3.01 -4.39 -0.26
C SER A 55 -2.32 -4.09 1.07
N ILE A 56 -1.27 -3.26 1.06
CA ILE A 56 -0.57 -2.85 2.28
C ILE A 56 -1.48 -2.01 3.17
N ALA A 57 -2.20 -1.04 2.61
CA ALA A 57 -3.14 -0.20 3.35
C ALA A 57 -4.27 -1.03 4.00
N TYR A 58 -4.77 -2.05 3.30
CA TYR A 58 -5.74 -3.00 3.82
C TYR A 58 -5.18 -3.79 5.00
N LEU A 59 -3.97 -4.35 4.87
CA LEU A 59 -3.31 -5.11 5.94
C LEU A 59 -2.96 -4.28 7.18
N LEU A 60 -2.67 -2.98 6.98
CA LEU A 60 -2.44 -2.03 8.07
C LEU A 60 -3.73 -1.58 8.76
N GLY A 61 -4.91 -1.95 8.25
CA GLY A 61 -6.19 -1.48 8.79
C GLY A 61 -6.45 0.00 8.53
N GLU A 62 -5.69 0.66 7.64
CA GLU A 62 -5.95 2.03 7.20
C GLU A 62 -7.15 2.12 6.25
N ASN A 63 -7.69 0.96 5.84
CA ASN A 63 -8.99 0.82 5.20
C ASN A 63 -10.12 0.71 6.24
N HIS A 64 -10.36 1.78 7.01
CA HIS A 64 -11.62 1.94 7.75
C HIS A 64 -12.75 2.41 6.80
N LEU A 65 -12.95 1.65 5.71
CA LEU A 65 -14.07 1.75 4.78
C LEU A 65 -14.80 0.40 4.74
N THR A 66 -15.10 -0.15 5.92
CA THR A 66 -16.10 -1.20 6.05
C THR A 66 -16.92 -0.92 7.31
N ASP A 67 -18.17 -0.51 7.04
CA ASP A 67 -19.34 -0.26 7.89
C ASP A 67 -19.28 0.89 8.91
#